data_AF-I1BPT4-F1
#
_entry.id   AF-I1BPT4-F1
#
_cell.length_a   1.000
_cell.length_b   1.000
_cell.length_c   1.000
_cell.angle_alpha   90.00
_cell.angle_beta   90.00
_cell.angle_gamma   90.00
#
_symmetry.space_group_name_H-M   'P 1'
#
loop_
_entity.id
_entity.type
_entity.pdbx_description
1 polymer ?
#
loop_
_entity_poly.entity_id
_entity_poly.type
_entity_poly.pdbx_seq_one_letter_code
_entity_poly.pdbx_strand_id
1 'polypeptide(L)'
;MSSPLLNLRLPDPIVIPALPLTGLYVCMLGTDYILLRYQRTVSKTQLRVAITTAHALVPLVVASPSSPANVAFATVPWFVASYSAGLPLDTFSVKEWTRAIFETVIDRSPVEGNVYVQGLVKTGRGILKLLILVYGVQPLLPSRPDLMLRYPWFSKTSLIHTFLFGLDAYLIMGFLDMAAGVVQVMTGLKMEDMFDSPFLATR
;
A
#
# COMPACT_ATOMS: atom_id res chain seq x y z
N MET A 1 -38.66 2.06 2.40
CA MET A 1 -37.99 3.05 3.26
C MET A 1 -36.50 2.77 3.24
N SER A 2 -35.70 3.66 2.64
CA SER A 2 -34.24 3.54 2.62
C SER A 2 -33.68 3.86 4.01
N SER A 3 -32.79 3.01 4.52
CA SER A 3 -32.19 3.20 5.84
C SER A 3 -31.36 4.51 5.86
N PRO A 4 -31.47 5.35 6.89
CA PRO A 4 -30.69 6.59 6.99
C PRO A 4 -29.17 6.34 7.10
N LEU A 5 -28.75 5.13 7.50
CA LEU A 5 -27.34 4.73 7.48
C LEU A 5 -26.79 4.51 6.06
N LEU A 6 -27.65 4.26 5.08
CA LEU A 6 -27.30 4.04 3.67
C LEU A 6 -27.11 5.35 2.87
N ASN A 7 -27.39 6.51 3.49
CA ASN A 7 -27.31 7.84 2.85
C ASN A 7 -26.16 8.71 3.38
N LEU A 8 -25.13 8.11 4.00
CA LEU A 8 -23.89 8.81 4.30
C LEU A 8 -23.08 8.95 3.02
N ARG A 9 -23.37 9.99 2.23
CA ARG A 9 -22.53 10.37 1.09
C ARG A 9 -21.32 11.12 1.65
N LEU A 10 -20.16 10.46 1.62
CA LEU A 10 -18.90 11.15 1.90
C LEU A 10 -18.71 12.28 0.87
N PRO A 11 -18.07 13.40 1.26
CA PRO A 11 -17.72 14.44 0.30
C PRO A 11 -16.84 13.84 -0.80
N ASP A 12 -17.01 14.35 -2.02
CA ASP A 12 -16.20 13.90 -3.15
C ASP A 12 -14.71 14.21 -2.85
N PRO A 13 -13.79 13.27 -3.17
CA PRO A 13 -12.38 13.48 -2.88
C PRO A 13 -11.81 14.61 -3.72
N ILE A 14 -10.81 15.29 -3.17
CA ILE A 14 -10.01 16.27 -3.90
C ILE A 14 -9.11 15.50 -4.86
N VAL A 15 -9.39 15.62 -6.16
CA VAL A 15 -8.61 14.93 -7.20
C VAL A 15 -7.39 15.77 -7.56
N ILE A 16 -6.20 15.25 -7.27
CA ILE A 16 -4.91 15.88 -7.53
C ILE A 16 -4.10 14.99 -8.50
N PRO A 17 -3.42 15.54 -9.51
CA PRO A 17 -2.53 14.75 -10.36
C PRO A 17 -1.48 14.01 -9.53
N ALA A 18 -1.06 12.83 -10.01
CA ALA A 18 -0.20 11.93 -9.24
C ALA A 18 1.12 12.58 -8.78
N LEU A 19 1.76 13.40 -9.63
CA LEU A 19 3.05 14.01 -9.31
C LEU A 19 2.98 15.02 -8.12
N PRO A 20 2.08 16.03 -8.13
CA PRO A 20 1.85 16.86 -6.95
C PRO A 20 1.46 16.05 -5.70
N LEU A 21 0.67 14.99 -5.86
CA LEU A 21 0.27 14.13 -4.76
C LEU A 21 1.47 13.37 -4.17
N THR A 22 2.38 12.87 -5.00
CA THR A 22 3.67 12.32 -4.56
C THR A 22 4.45 13.36 -3.75
N GLY A 23 4.52 14.61 -4.20
CA GLY A 23 5.16 15.70 -3.47
C GLY A 23 4.54 15.91 -2.09
N LEU A 24 3.21 15.92 -1.99
CA LEU A 24 2.49 16.03 -0.71
C LEU A 24 2.90 14.90 0.25
N TYR A 25 2.88 13.65 -0.20
CA TYR A 25 3.25 12.51 0.65
C TYR A 25 4.72 12.51 1.06
N VAL A 26 5.63 12.94 0.18
CA VAL A 26 7.04 13.13 0.53
C VAL A 26 7.19 14.19 1.62
N CYS A 27 6.48 15.32 1.51
CA CYS A 27 6.46 16.35 2.55
C CYS A 27 5.87 15.84 3.87
N MET A 28 4.80 15.04 3.83
CA MET A 28 4.23 14.40 5.01
C MET A 28 5.26 13.50 5.71
N LEU A 29 5.92 12.60 4.97
CA LEU A 29 6.94 11.71 5.53
C LEU A 29 8.14 12.48 6.10
N GLY A 30 8.57 13.56 5.43
CA GLY A 30 9.61 14.44 5.95
C GLY A 30 9.18 15.14 7.25
N THR A 31 7.91 15.55 7.34
CA THR A 31 7.34 16.15 8.55
C THR A 31 7.29 15.13 9.68
N ASP A 32 6.86 13.89 9.42
CA ASP A 32 6.85 12.82 10.42
C ASP A 32 8.24 12.57 10.98
N TYR A 33 9.25 12.51 10.11
CA TYR A 33 10.64 12.34 10.51
C TYR A 33 11.10 13.45 11.46
N ILE A 34 10.84 14.72 11.10
CA ILE A 34 11.20 15.88 11.91
C ILE A 34 10.47 15.82 13.26
N LEU A 35 9.17 15.54 13.26
CA LEU A 35 8.37 15.48 14.48
C LEU A 35 8.86 14.35 15.40
N LEU A 36 9.10 13.15 14.87
CA LEU A 36 9.56 12.00 15.65
C LEU A 36 10.98 12.20 16.20
N ARG A 37 11.86 12.87 15.45
CA ARG A 37 13.24 13.18 15.86
C ARG A 37 13.32 14.27 16.91
N TYR A 38 12.55 15.34 16.75
CA TYR A 38 12.64 16.55 17.59
C TYR A 38 11.47 16.71 18.57
N GLN A 39 10.74 15.64 18.88
CA GLN A 39 9.69 15.69 19.90
C GLN A 39 10.29 16.05 21.26
N ARG A 40 9.94 17.24 21.77
CA ARG A 40 10.38 17.72 23.10
C ARG A 40 9.22 17.88 24.07
N THR A 41 8.04 18.21 23.56
CA THR A 41 6.88 18.64 24.37
C THR A 41 5.70 17.67 24.34
N VAL A 42 5.63 16.79 23.34
CA VAL A 42 4.53 15.84 23.16
C VAL A 42 5.02 14.42 23.46
N SER A 43 4.19 13.61 24.11
CA SER A 43 4.54 12.21 24.36
C SER A 43 4.66 11.42 23.05
N LYS A 44 5.56 10.43 23.02
CA LYS A 44 5.74 9.52 21.86
C LYS A 44 4.42 8.91 21.41
N THR A 45 3.58 8.49 22.35
CA THR A 45 2.28 7.86 22.05
C THR A 45 1.32 8.84 21.38
N GLN A 46 1.18 10.06 21.89
CA GLN A 46 0.30 11.07 21.29
C GLN A 46 0.75 11.45 19.88
N LEU A 47 2.06 11.63 19.68
CA LEU A 47 2.59 11.96 18.36
C LEU A 47 2.36 10.82 17.36
N ARG A 48 2.58 9.57 17.77
CA ARG A 48 2.30 8.39 16.93
C ARG A 48 0.82 8.33 16.54
N VAL A 49 -0.09 8.51 17.50
CA VAL A 49 -1.53 8.55 17.22
C VAL A 49 -1.86 9.65 16.22
N ALA A 50 -1.30 10.86 16.36
CA ALA A 50 -1.54 11.96 15.43
C ALA A 50 -1.05 11.64 14.01
N ILE A 51 0.15 11.08 13.87
CA ILE A 51 0.72 10.64 12.58
C ILE A 51 -0.18 9.55 11.97
N THR A 52 -0.53 8.52 12.73
CA THR A 52 -1.44 7.44 12.30
C THR A 52 -2.78 8.00 11.83
N THR A 53 -3.39 8.91 12.59
CA THR A 53 -4.66 9.55 12.19
C THR A 53 -4.50 10.34 10.89
N ALA A 54 -3.42 11.10 10.72
CA ALA A 54 -3.18 11.84 9.48
C ALA A 54 -3.03 10.92 8.26
N HIS A 55 -2.24 9.85 8.37
CA HIS A 55 -2.07 8.88 7.28
C HIS A 55 -3.31 8.02 7.01
N ALA A 56 -4.23 7.88 7.96
CA ALA A 56 -5.54 7.29 7.72
C ALA A 56 -6.49 8.26 7.01
N LEU A 57 -6.49 9.54 7.38
CA LEU A 57 -7.46 10.52 6.88
C LEU A 57 -7.10 11.08 5.50
N VAL A 58 -5.83 11.37 5.23
CA VAL A 58 -5.42 12.02 3.97
C VAL A 58 -5.83 11.21 2.73
N PRO A 59 -5.61 9.88 2.65
CA PRO A 59 -6.06 9.08 1.51
C PRO A 59 -7.59 9.03 1.33
N LEU A 60 -8.38 9.36 2.36
CA LEU A 60 -9.84 9.45 2.26
C LEU A 60 -10.31 10.77 1.66
N VAL A 61 -9.50 11.83 1.79
CA VAL A 61 -9.84 13.18 1.33
C VAL A 61 -9.19 13.49 -0.02
N VAL A 62 -8.02 12.93 -0.31
CA VAL A 62 -7.22 13.24 -1.49
C VAL A 62 -6.97 11.98 -2.30
N ALA A 63 -7.22 12.06 -3.62
CA ALA A 63 -7.00 10.97 -4.55
C ALA A 63 -6.38 11.47 -5.85
N SER A 64 -5.76 10.56 -6.60
CA SER A 64 -5.35 10.79 -7.98
C SER A 64 -6.34 10.16 -8.97
N PRO A 65 -6.32 10.59 -10.24
CA PRO A 65 -7.09 9.93 -11.30
C PRO A 65 -6.69 8.46 -11.54
N SER A 66 -5.53 8.01 -11.03
CA SER A 66 -4.99 6.66 -11.23
C SER A 66 -5.31 5.78 -10.02
N SER A 67 -6.22 4.82 -10.20
CA SER A 67 -6.57 3.85 -9.15
C SER A 67 -5.34 3.10 -8.61
N PRO A 68 -4.42 2.57 -9.44
CA PRO A 68 -3.20 1.93 -8.94
C PRO A 68 -2.31 2.86 -8.12
N ALA A 69 -2.22 4.14 -8.50
CA ALA A 69 -1.43 5.12 -7.74
C ALA A 69 -2.06 5.40 -6.37
N ASN A 70 -3.40 5.43 -6.28
CA ASN A 70 -4.10 5.63 -5.01
C ASN A 70 -3.85 4.51 -4.02
N VAL A 71 -3.72 3.26 -4.48
CA VAL A 71 -3.31 2.14 -3.62
C VAL A 71 -1.91 2.38 -3.06
N ALA A 72 -0.96 2.81 -3.90
CA ALA A 72 0.39 3.14 -3.44
C ALA A 72 0.40 4.33 -2.45
N PHE A 73 -0.40 5.37 -2.72
CA PHE A 73 -0.54 6.54 -1.87
C PHE A 73 -1.22 6.25 -0.52
N ALA A 74 -2.09 5.25 -0.45
CA ALA A 74 -2.67 4.79 0.80
C ALA A 74 -1.71 3.90 1.61
N THR A 75 -0.89 3.09 0.93
CA THR A 75 -0.09 2.03 1.59
C THR A 75 1.33 2.46 1.95
N VAL A 76 2.07 3.08 1.02
CA VAL A 76 3.49 3.39 1.21
C VAL A 76 3.72 4.42 2.32
N PRO A 77 3.01 5.56 2.36
CA PRO A 77 3.19 6.55 3.42
C PRO A 77 2.85 5.98 4.80
N TRP A 78 1.76 5.21 4.87
CA TRP A 78 1.37 4.50 6.09
C TRP A 78 2.44 3.51 6.57
N PHE A 79 2.97 2.70 5.65
CA PHE A 79 4.05 1.75 5.94
C PHE A 79 5.28 2.47 6.51
N VAL A 80 5.78 3.48 5.80
CA VAL A 80 6.98 4.22 6.24
C VAL A 80 6.74 4.89 7.59
N ALA A 81 5.60 5.55 7.78
CA ALA A 81 5.25 6.19 9.05
C ALA A 81 5.16 5.18 10.21
N SER A 82 4.51 4.03 9.98
CA SER A 82 4.33 2.99 11.00
C SER A 82 5.66 2.38 11.45
N TYR A 83 6.56 2.08 10.52
CA TYR A 83 7.90 1.59 10.86
C TYR A 83 8.74 2.68 11.52
N SER A 84 8.71 3.90 10.97
CA SER A 84 9.44 5.06 11.52
C SER A 84 9.06 5.35 12.97
N ALA A 85 7.78 5.20 13.32
CA ALA A 85 7.29 5.35 14.67
C ALA A 85 7.98 4.41 15.67
N GLY A 86 8.35 3.20 15.25
CA GLY A 86 9.03 2.20 16.08
C GLY A 86 10.53 2.40 16.24
N LEU A 87 11.16 3.25 15.41
CA LEU A 87 12.61 3.47 15.40
C LEU A 87 13.03 4.55 16.41
N PRO A 88 14.25 4.46 16.98
CA PRO A 88 14.83 5.52 17.83
C PRO A 88 15.34 6.69 16.97
N LEU A 89 14.42 7.43 16.35
CA LEU A 89 14.74 8.52 15.41
C LEU A 89 15.45 9.72 16.05
N ASP A 90 15.48 9.79 17.38
CA ASP A 90 16.29 10.74 18.14
C ASP A 90 17.79 10.53 17.94
N THR A 91 18.23 9.29 17.68
CA THR A 91 19.64 8.95 17.46
C THR A 91 19.97 8.68 15.99
N PHE A 92 19.00 8.27 15.17
CA PHE A 92 19.25 7.91 13.77
C PHE A 92 19.45 9.14 12.89
N SER A 93 20.55 9.21 12.15
CA SER A 93 20.69 10.07 10.97
C SER A 93 19.68 9.70 9.88
N VAL A 94 19.46 10.59 8.90
CA VAL A 94 18.59 10.30 7.73
C VAL A 94 19.05 9.03 7.01
N LYS A 95 20.36 8.82 6.91
CA LYS A 95 20.95 7.62 6.29
C LYS A 95 20.63 6.34 7.07
N GLU A 96 20.70 6.38 8.39
CA GLU A 96 20.37 5.23 9.23
C GLU A 96 18.87 4.94 9.22
N TRP A 97 18.05 5.99 9.20
CA TRP A 97 16.60 5.87 9.04
C TRP A 97 16.24 5.22 7.71
N THR A 98 16.74 5.73 6.58
CA THR A 98 16.45 5.14 5.27
C THR A 98 16.96 3.70 5.18
N ARG A 99 18.17 3.43 5.68
CA ARG A 99 18.70 2.07 5.76
C ARG A 99 17.79 1.15 6.58
N ALA A 100 17.34 1.58 7.75
CA ALA A 100 16.46 0.78 8.60
C ALA A 100 15.14 0.44 7.90
N ILE A 101 14.55 1.40 7.16
CA ILE A 101 13.36 1.13 6.34
C ILE A 101 13.67 0.12 5.24
N PHE A 102 14.78 0.26 4.51
CA PHE A 102 15.17 -0.73 3.49
C PHE A 102 15.44 -2.12 4.08
N GLU A 103 16.00 -2.20 5.28
CA GLU A 103 16.25 -3.48 5.94
C GLU A 103 14.97 -4.25 6.28
N THR A 104 13.81 -3.58 6.36
CA THR A 104 12.52 -4.25 6.59
C THR A 104 12.00 -5.04 5.40
N VAL A 105 12.50 -4.74 4.19
CA VAL A 105 12.08 -5.41 2.95
C VAL A 105 13.12 -6.39 2.42
N ILE A 106 14.22 -6.59 3.17
CA ILE A 106 15.26 -7.57 2.85
C ILE A 106 14.99 -8.84 3.66
N ASP A 107 14.87 -9.96 2.96
CA ASP A 107 14.75 -11.27 3.58
C ASP A 107 16.16 -11.78 3.96
N ARG A 108 16.35 -12.04 5.26
CA ARG A 108 17.62 -12.53 5.82
C ARG A 108 17.71 -14.05 5.91
N SER A 109 16.67 -14.77 5.52
CA SER A 109 16.70 -16.23 5.50
C SER A 109 17.71 -16.76 4.46
N PRO A 110 18.26 -17.97 4.67
CA PRO A 110 19.20 -18.56 3.73
C PRO A 110 18.66 -18.54 2.30
N VAL A 111 19.51 -18.19 1.35
CA VAL A 111 19.15 -18.27 -0.08
C VAL A 111 19.41 -19.69 -0.54
N GLU A 112 18.35 -20.40 -0.88
CA GLU A 112 18.46 -21.65 -1.64
C GLU A 112 18.52 -21.33 -3.14
N GLY A 113 19.69 -21.50 -3.75
CA GLY A 113 19.90 -21.29 -5.19
C GLY A 113 20.30 -19.86 -5.56
N ASN A 114 19.97 -19.45 -6.79
CA ASN A 114 20.47 -18.20 -7.39
C ASN A 114 19.51 -17.02 -7.12
N VAL A 115 19.95 -16.03 -6.32
CA VAL A 115 19.19 -14.82 -5.96
C VAL A 115 18.70 -14.05 -7.19
N TYR A 116 19.52 -13.95 -8.24
CA TYR A 116 19.17 -13.22 -9.46
C TYR A 116 18.03 -13.91 -10.21
N VAL A 117 18.06 -15.24 -10.30
CA VAL A 117 16.99 -16.02 -10.91
C VAL A 117 15.70 -15.87 -10.12
N GLN A 118 15.76 -15.93 -8.78
CA GLN A 118 14.60 -15.68 -7.93
C GLN A 118 14.01 -14.27 -8.13
N GLY A 119 14.87 -13.25 -8.31
CA GLY A 119 14.44 -11.88 -8.63
C GLY A 119 13.72 -11.78 -9.97
N LEU A 120 14.22 -12.48 -11.00
CA LEU A 120 13.55 -12.57 -12.31
C LEU A 120 12.19 -13.29 -12.20
N VAL A 121 12.12 -14.39 -11.45
CA VAL A 121 10.85 -15.10 -11.19
C VAL A 121 9.85 -14.19 -10.48
N LYS A 122 10.29 -13.45 -9.46
CA LYS A 122 9.46 -12.47 -8.75
C LYS A 122 8.94 -11.37 -9.68
N THR A 123 9.81 -10.88 -10.56
CA THR A 123 9.45 -9.90 -11.59
C THR A 123 8.39 -10.45 -12.54
N GLY A 124 8.58 -11.66 -13.05
CA GLY A 124 7.64 -12.35 -13.92
C GLY A 124 6.28 -12.58 -13.24
N ARG A 125 6.28 -12.95 -11.95
CA ARG A 125 5.06 -13.10 -11.14
C ARG A 125 4.29 -11.77 -11.03
N GLY A 126 5.00 -10.67 -10.79
CA GLY A 126 4.42 -9.33 -10.76
C GLY A 126 3.78 -8.94 -12.10
N ILE A 127 4.49 -9.15 -13.21
CA ILE A 127 3.97 -8.91 -14.57
C ILE A 127 2.71 -9.75 -14.82
N LEU A 128 2.75 -11.05 -14.50
CA LEU A 128 1.60 -11.93 -14.70
C LEU A 128 0.37 -11.47 -13.92
N LYS A 129 0.54 -11.05 -12.65
CA LYS A 129 -0.54 -10.48 -11.84
C LYS A 129 -1.16 -9.25 -12.51
N LEU A 130 -0.33 -8.33 -13.01
CA LEU A 130 -0.79 -7.12 -13.70
C LEU A 130 -1.48 -7.43 -15.04
N LEU A 131 -1.03 -8.45 -15.77
CA LEU A 131 -1.72 -8.91 -16.98
C LEU A 131 -3.09 -9.50 -16.66
N ILE A 132 -3.19 -10.36 -15.64
CA ILE A 132 -4.47 -10.92 -15.18
C ILE A 132 -5.41 -9.81 -14.71
N LEU A 133 -4.88 -8.77 -14.05
CA LEU A 133 -5.64 -7.60 -13.64
C LEU A 133 -6.31 -6.92 -14.84
N VAL A 134 -5.51 -6.52 -15.83
CA VAL A 134 -5.96 -5.71 -16.97
C VAL A 134 -6.88 -6.51 -17.90
N TYR A 135 -6.53 -7.77 -18.19
CA TYR A 135 -7.25 -8.57 -19.18
C TYR A 135 -8.31 -9.49 -18.59
N GLY A 136 -8.22 -9.82 -17.30
CA GLY A 136 -9.11 -10.77 -16.64
C GLY A 136 -10.09 -10.13 -15.67
N VAL A 137 -9.61 -9.30 -14.74
CA VAL A 137 -10.42 -8.81 -13.61
C VAL A 137 -11.11 -7.49 -13.92
N GLN A 138 -10.37 -6.48 -14.41
CA GLN A 138 -10.93 -5.16 -14.71
C GLN A 138 -12.13 -5.18 -15.67
N PRO A 139 -12.17 -6.02 -16.73
CA PRO A 139 -13.34 -6.10 -17.61
C PRO A 139 -14.59 -6.66 -16.91
N LEU A 140 -14.43 -7.40 -15.82
CA LEU A 140 -15.52 -7.98 -15.03
C LEU A 140 -15.98 -7.06 -13.90
N LEU A 141 -15.22 -6.02 -13.58
CA LEU A 141 -15.60 -5.03 -12.57
C LEU A 141 -16.68 -4.09 -13.13
N PRO A 142 -17.65 -3.67 -12.29
CA PRO A 142 -18.67 -2.73 -12.71
C PRO A 142 -18.03 -1.37 -13.02
N SER A 143 -18.40 -0.77 -14.15
CA SER A 143 -17.90 0.55 -14.57
C SER A 143 -18.22 1.69 -13.58
N ARG A 144 -19.14 1.43 -12.64
CA ARG A 144 -19.57 2.34 -11.57
C ARG A 144 -19.52 1.61 -10.22
N PRO A 145 -18.41 1.74 -9.46
CA PRO A 145 -18.22 1.03 -8.18
C PRO A 145 -19.28 1.38 -7.12
N ASP A 146 -19.85 2.59 -7.17
CA ASP A 146 -20.89 3.07 -6.25
C ASP A 146 -22.18 2.25 -6.33
N LEU A 147 -22.45 1.61 -7.47
CA LEU A 147 -23.60 0.71 -7.62
C LEU A 147 -23.49 -0.51 -6.72
N MET A 148 -22.28 -0.89 -6.31
CA MET A 148 -22.07 -2.04 -5.45
C MET A 148 -22.70 -1.86 -4.07
N LEU A 149 -22.71 -0.61 -3.56
CA LEU A 149 -23.31 -0.25 -2.27
C LEU A 149 -24.84 -0.35 -2.27
N ARG A 150 -25.45 -0.47 -3.45
CA ARG A 150 -26.92 -0.56 -3.60
C ARG A 150 -27.40 -2.00 -3.61
N TYR A 151 -26.52 -2.98 -3.79
CA TYR A 151 -26.91 -4.38 -3.75
C TYR A 151 -27.25 -4.80 -2.32
N PRO A 152 -28.26 -5.66 -2.11
CA PRO A 152 -28.48 -6.30 -0.83
C PRO A 152 -27.21 -7.03 -0.37
N TRP A 153 -26.88 -6.85 0.91
CA TRP A 153 -25.81 -7.59 1.56
C TRP A 153 -26.04 -9.10 1.36
N PHE A 154 -25.00 -9.84 0.98
CA PHE A 154 -25.03 -11.28 0.67
C PHE A 154 -25.84 -11.73 -0.57
N SER A 155 -26.27 -10.81 -1.43
CA SER A 155 -26.73 -11.21 -2.76
C SER A 155 -25.59 -11.83 -3.59
N LYS A 156 -25.90 -12.77 -4.48
CA LYS A 156 -24.90 -13.41 -5.37
C LYS A 156 -24.04 -12.37 -6.10
N THR A 157 -24.67 -11.31 -6.61
CA THR A 157 -24.00 -10.21 -7.30
C THR A 157 -23.07 -9.41 -6.38
N SER A 158 -23.50 -9.11 -5.15
CA SER A 158 -22.64 -8.45 -4.16
C SER A 158 -21.43 -9.31 -3.81
N LEU A 159 -21.61 -10.61 -3.60
CA LEU A 159 -20.51 -11.53 -3.28
C LEU A 159 -19.49 -11.64 -4.42
N ILE A 160 -19.95 -11.74 -5.67
CA ILE A 160 -19.07 -11.78 -6.84
C ILE A 160 -18.25 -10.49 -6.94
N HIS A 161 -18.89 -9.32 -6.85
CA HIS A 161 -18.16 -8.06 -6.94
C HIS A 161 -17.20 -7.88 -5.76
N THR A 162 -17.59 -8.21 -4.54
CA THR A 162 -16.67 -8.16 -3.37
C THR A 162 -15.44 -9.04 -3.60
N PHE A 163 -15.62 -10.25 -4.14
CA PHE A 163 -14.50 -11.12 -4.50
C PHE A 163 -13.62 -10.49 -5.58
N LEU A 164 -14.21 -9.97 -6.66
CA LEU A 164 -13.47 -9.34 -7.76
C LEU A 164 -12.68 -8.10 -7.30
N PHE A 165 -13.24 -7.27 -6.41
CA PHE A 165 -12.53 -6.13 -5.84
C PHE A 165 -11.38 -6.56 -4.91
N GLY A 166 -11.58 -7.63 -4.12
CA GLY A 166 -10.49 -8.21 -3.34
C GLY A 166 -9.35 -8.74 -4.24
N LEU A 167 -9.72 -9.38 -5.35
CA LEU A 167 -8.78 -9.86 -6.34
C LEU A 167 -8.07 -8.71 -7.08
N ASP A 168 -8.79 -7.65 -7.45
CA ASP A 168 -8.24 -6.42 -8.04
C ASP A 168 -7.16 -5.81 -7.14
N ALA A 169 -7.47 -5.64 -5.84
CA ALA A 169 -6.52 -5.15 -4.86
C ALA A 169 -5.27 -6.05 -4.76
N TYR A 170 -5.44 -7.38 -4.70
CA TYR A 170 -4.31 -8.32 -4.67
C TYR A 170 -3.44 -8.24 -5.92
N LEU A 171 -4.05 -8.15 -7.11
CA LEU A 171 -3.33 -8.15 -8.37
C LEU A 171 -2.62 -6.80 -8.65
N ILE A 172 -3.16 -5.67 -8.19
CA ILE A 172 -2.47 -4.36 -8.22
C ILE A 172 -1.12 -4.44 -7.49
N MET A 173 -1.05 -5.21 -6.40
CA MET A 173 0.20 -5.42 -5.66
C MET A 173 1.26 -6.20 -6.45
N GLY A 174 0.93 -6.75 -7.62
CA GLY A 174 1.91 -7.26 -8.59
C GLY A 174 2.98 -6.22 -8.97
N PHE A 175 2.68 -4.92 -8.87
CA PHE A 175 3.68 -3.87 -9.02
C PHE A 175 4.81 -3.96 -7.96
N LEU A 176 4.49 -4.30 -6.70
CA LEU A 176 5.50 -4.45 -5.65
C LEU A 176 6.36 -5.69 -5.86
N ASP A 177 5.78 -6.80 -6.29
CA ASP A 177 6.54 -7.99 -6.69
C ASP A 177 7.52 -7.66 -7.82
N MET A 178 7.06 -6.91 -8.82
CA MET A 178 7.89 -6.46 -9.93
C MET A 178 9.04 -5.56 -9.46
N ALA A 179 8.75 -4.55 -8.64
CA ALA A 179 9.75 -3.63 -8.11
C ALA A 179 10.78 -4.34 -7.22
N ALA A 180 10.32 -5.19 -6.30
CA ALA A 180 11.19 -5.99 -5.43
C ALA A 180 12.06 -6.96 -6.25
N GLY A 181 11.50 -7.58 -7.28
CA GLY A 181 12.23 -8.46 -8.19
C GLY A 181 13.34 -7.73 -8.95
N VAL A 182 13.06 -6.55 -9.49
CA VAL A 182 14.06 -5.70 -10.17
C VAL A 182 15.17 -5.28 -9.19
N VAL A 183 14.82 -4.81 -7.99
CA VAL A 183 15.81 -4.45 -6.96
C VAL A 183 16.66 -5.65 -6.57
N GLN A 184 16.06 -6.83 -6.40
CA GLN A 184 16.78 -8.07 -6.10
C GLN A 184 17.78 -8.44 -7.19
N VAL A 185 17.40 -8.32 -8.48
CA VAL A 185 18.31 -8.57 -9.61
C VAL A 185 19.46 -7.56 -9.64
N MET A 186 19.18 -6.28 -9.38
CA MET A 186 20.20 -5.22 -9.43
C MET A 186 21.19 -5.28 -8.26
N THR A 187 20.72 -5.62 -7.07
CA THR A 187 21.51 -5.54 -5.83
C THR A 187 22.10 -6.88 -5.40
N GLY A 188 21.55 -8.00 -5.90
CA GLY A 188 21.89 -9.34 -5.42
C GLY A 188 21.40 -9.61 -3.99
N LEU A 189 20.55 -8.74 -3.42
CA LEU A 189 19.96 -8.92 -2.10
C LEU A 189 18.61 -9.62 -2.21
N LYS A 190 18.38 -10.64 -1.38
CA LYS A 190 17.09 -11.33 -1.31
C LYS A 190 16.05 -10.36 -0.74
N MET A 191 15.04 -10.04 -1.54
CA MET A 191 13.95 -9.17 -1.11
C MET A 191 12.82 -10.02 -0.55
N GLU A 192 12.12 -9.53 0.47
CA GLU A 192 10.96 -10.19 1.07
C GLU A 192 9.86 -10.41 0.02
N ASP A 193 9.19 -11.57 0.08
CA ASP A 193 7.97 -11.80 -0.67
C ASP A 193 6.79 -11.22 0.09
N MET A 194 6.43 -9.98 -0.24
CA MET A 194 5.35 -9.25 0.42
C MET A 194 3.98 -9.96 0.36
N PHE A 195 3.77 -10.85 -0.63
CA PHE A 195 2.54 -11.60 -0.81
C PHE A 195 2.81 -13.02 -1.32
N ASP A 196 3.45 -13.84 -0.48
CA ASP A 196 3.53 -15.28 -0.71
C ASP A 196 2.17 -15.95 -0.46
N SER A 197 1.49 -16.27 -1.57
CA SER A 197 0.34 -17.16 -1.61
C SER A 197 -0.72 -16.97 -0.49
N PRO A 198 -1.22 -15.73 -0.24
CA PRO A 198 -2.07 -15.44 0.91
C PRO A 198 -3.41 -16.21 0.90
N PHE A 199 -3.89 -16.60 -0.27
CA PHE A 199 -5.11 -17.41 -0.41
C PHE A 199 -4.92 -18.89 -0.04
N LEU A 200 -3.68 -19.35 0.05
CA LEU A 200 -3.32 -20.70 0.49
C LEU A 200 -2.87 -20.73 1.96
N ALA A 201 -2.92 -19.59 2.65
CA ALA A 201 -2.62 -19.53 4.06
C ALA A 201 -3.64 -20.37 4.83
N THR A 202 -3.14 -21.37 5.57
CA THR A 202 -3.94 -22.30 6.38
C THR A 202 -3.86 -21.96 7.88
N ARG A 203 -3.21 -20.85 8.23
CA ARG A 203 -2.97 -20.37 9.59
C ARG A 203 -3.14 -18.87 9.66
#